data_AF-A0A1Z9Q5W1-F1
#
_entry.id   AF-A0A1Z9Q5W1-F1
#
_cell.length_a   1.000
_cell.length_b   1.000
_cell.length_c   1.000
_cell.angle_alpha   90.00
_cell.angle_beta   90.00
_cell.angle_gamma   90.00
#
_symmetry.space_group_name_H-M   'P 1'
#
loop_
_entity.id
_entity.type
_entity.pdbx_description
1 polymer ?
#
loop_
_entity_poly.entity_id
_entity_poly.type
_entity_poly.pdbx_seq_one_letter_code
_entity_poly.pdbx_strand_id
1 'polypeptide(L)'
;MAKQSLNLGTVPNDNTGDTLRGGGDKINDNFNELYSAIGNGTSLTVDVTNPAVGQVLRYTGSQFAPSDYANLTSSLDVNGNSIVSSSNGNITVAANGSGNISLGAGGVNTVFQGADGIIDMPTKVKYKNEFSALGNAPSAATYPGYFFTVDGDDNPYVNINITTGGVGDVRAKVATEYSSIDVLADVDTTTAAPTNLQVLKWSSSSNKWTPQNDESGLASLNTWATITGDTGSTTANAQADTLTIAGGSNITTTIVNDTLTVDFSGTLTTTLAALTDTDLSGVVQGDSLFFNGTNWIATRSPITWWELNANGASDYTFSGPGFASATADATLYVMRGQTYAFDNTVQSTAHPFRIQSTQGLTGTPYTTGQTGSGTGVLYWTVPMAAPGTLYYQCTLHAAMQGTINVVG
;
A
#
# COMPACT_ATOMS: atom_id res chain seq x y z
N MET A 1 -47.42 -26.02 92.49
CA MET A 1 -47.39 -26.35 93.93
C MET A 1 -46.62 -27.66 94.11
N ALA A 2 -46.16 -27.98 95.33
CA ALA A 2 -45.53 -29.29 95.54
C ALA A 2 -46.60 -30.37 95.56
N LYS A 3 -46.33 -31.55 94.95
CA LYS A 3 -47.25 -32.69 94.98
C LYS A 3 -47.67 -32.97 96.42
N GLN A 4 -48.97 -32.90 96.68
CA GLN A 4 -49.52 -33.28 97.97
C GLN A 4 -49.88 -34.76 97.94
N SER A 5 -49.48 -35.52 98.96
CA SER A 5 -49.78 -36.95 99.06
C SER A 5 -50.79 -37.20 100.17
N LEU A 6 -51.70 -38.15 99.91
CA LEU A 6 -52.59 -38.69 100.93
C LEU A 6 -51.75 -39.38 102.00
N ASN A 7 -51.93 -39.00 103.26
CA ASN A 7 -51.47 -39.76 104.41
C ASN A 7 -52.53 -40.79 104.77
N LEU A 8 -52.23 -42.08 104.60
CA LEU A 8 -53.18 -43.17 104.85
C LEU A 8 -53.24 -43.62 106.32
N GLY A 9 -52.45 -43.00 107.20
CA GLY A 9 -52.29 -43.42 108.58
C GLY A 9 -51.35 -44.61 108.72
N THR A 10 -51.14 -45.08 109.96
CA THR A 10 -50.21 -46.17 110.27
C THR A 10 -50.89 -47.53 110.16
N VAL A 11 -52.16 -47.62 110.58
CA VAL A 11 -53.05 -48.79 110.43
C VAL A 11 -54.49 -48.34 110.10
N PRO A 12 -55.35 -49.23 109.56
CA PRO A 12 -56.73 -48.86 109.22
C PRO A 12 -57.50 -48.30 110.43
N ASN A 13 -58.15 -47.15 110.24
CA ASN A 13 -59.02 -46.48 111.22
C ASN A 13 -58.33 -46.00 112.53
N ASP A 14 -57.03 -45.70 112.49
CA ASP A 14 -56.27 -45.25 113.68
C ASP A 14 -56.28 -43.74 113.94
N ASN A 15 -57.00 -42.96 113.14
CA ASN A 15 -57.08 -41.49 113.18
C ASN A 15 -55.73 -40.77 113.00
N THR A 16 -54.67 -41.42 112.49
CA THR A 16 -53.37 -40.79 112.18
C THR A 16 -53.21 -40.40 110.71
N GLY A 17 -54.15 -40.84 109.85
CA GLY A 17 -54.24 -40.46 108.44
C GLY A 17 -54.95 -39.12 108.21
N ASP A 18 -55.02 -38.70 106.96
CA ASP A 18 -55.79 -37.52 106.56
C ASP A 18 -57.29 -37.73 106.81
N THR A 19 -57.98 -36.66 107.19
CA THR A 19 -59.45 -36.64 107.12
C THR A 19 -59.90 -36.64 105.66
N LEU A 20 -61.12 -37.10 105.35
CA LEU A 20 -61.68 -37.02 103.99
C LEU A 20 -61.60 -35.60 103.41
N ARG A 21 -61.79 -34.57 104.25
CA ARG A 21 -61.65 -33.16 103.85
C ARG A 21 -60.20 -32.82 103.52
N GLY A 22 -59.25 -33.08 104.43
CA GLY A 22 -57.83 -32.79 104.20
C GLY A 22 -57.24 -33.57 103.02
N GLY A 23 -57.65 -34.82 102.81
CA GLY A 23 -57.27 -35.61 101.64
C GLY A 23 -57.95 -35.14 100.36
N GLY A 24 -59.22 -34.75 100.43
CA GLY A 24 -59.97 -34.17 99.30
C GLY A 24 -59.40 -32.85 98.82
N ASP A 25 -59.00 -31.97 99.74
CA ASP A 25 -58.30 -30.71 99.42
C ASP A 25 -56.99 -31.02 98.67
N LYS A 26 -56.20 -31.97 99.16
CA LYS A 26 -54.96 -32.40 98.48
C LYS A 26 -55.19 -32.96 97.07
N ILE A 27 -56.27 -33.71 96.89
CA ILE A 27 -56.65 -34.25 95.58
C ILE A 27 -57.05 -33.11 94.63
N ASN A 28 -57.94 -32.21 95.08
CA ASN A 28 -58.40 -31.07 94.29
C ASN A 28 -57.25 -30.14 93.94
N ASP A 29 -56.38 -29.83 94.88
CA ASP A 29 -55.19 -28.99 94.69
C ASP A 29 -54.29 -29.57 93.59
N ASN A 30 -53.96 -30.87 93.66
CA ASN A 30 -53.17 -31.53 92.63
C ASN A 30 -53.86 -31.53 91.25
N PHE A 31 -55.18 -31.76 91.17
CA PHE A 31 -55.90 -31.74 89.89
C PHE A 31 -56.04 -30.32 89.34
N ASN A 32 -56.34 -29.34 90.19
CA ASN A 32 -56.41 -27.93 89.79
C ASN A 32 -55.08 -27.44 89.24
N GLU A 33 -53.95 -27.87 89.83
CA GLU A 33 -52.62 -27.61 89.29
C GLU A 33 -52.48 -28.17 87.87
N LEU A 34 -52.84 -29.45 87.65
CA LEU A 34 -52.73 -30.09 86.34
C LEU A 34 -53.62 -29.41 85.29
N TYR A 35 -54.90 -29.17 85.60
CA TYR A 35 -55.84 -28.51 84.68
C TYR A 35 -55.49 -27.06 84.38
N SER A 36 -54.77 -26.39 85.28
CA SER A 36 -54.26 -25.04 85.02
C SER A 36 -52.95 -25.05 84.23
N ALA A 37 -52.06 -26.01 84.49
CA ALA A 37 -50.72 -26.05 83.88
C ALA A 37 -50.72 -26.58 82.43
N ILE A 38 -51.52 -27.61 82.14
CA ILE A 38 -51.60 -28.26 80.82
C ILE A 38 -53.01 -28.21 80.23
N GLY A 39 -53.80 -27.25 80.69
CA GLY A 39 -55.20 -27.08 80.34
C GLY A 39 -55.61 -25.61 80.32
N ASN A 40 -56.90 -25.37 80.50
CA ASN A 40 -57.48 -24.03 80.61
C ASN A 40 -58.23 -23.80 81.94
N GLY A 41 -57.96 -24.63 82.95
CA GLY A 41 -58.63 -24.61 84.25
C GLY A 41 -59.95 -25.40 84.29
N THR A 42 -60.46 -25.90 83.16
CA THR A 42 -61.66 -26.76 83.10
C THR A 42 -61.44 -28.03 82.26
N SER A 43 -60.62 -27.94 81.21
CA SER A 43 -60.27 -29.06 80.34
C SER A 43 -58.76 -29.11 80.12
N LEU A 44 -58.23 -30.32 79.94
CA LEU A 44 -56.86 -30.50 79.45
C LEU A 44 -56.79 -30.04 77.99
N THR A 45 -55.73 -29.33 77.64
CA THR A 45 -55.50 -28.80 76.29
C THR A 45 -54.37 -29.54 75.58
N VAL A 46 -53.90 -30.66 76.13
CA VAL A 46 -52.92 -31.54 75.50
C VAL A 46 -53.61 -32.86 75.16
N ASP A 47 -53.78 -33.11 73.87
CA ASP A 47 -54.29 -34.35 73.32
C ASP A 47 -53.11 -35.16 72.75
N VAL A 48 -53.01 -36.43 73.13
CA VAL A 48 -52.00 -37.40 72.66
C VAL A 48 -52.65 -38.67 72.11
N THR A 49 -53.93 -38.59 71.76
CA THR A 49 -54.71 -39.74 71.28
C THR A 49 -54.34 -40.06 69.84
N ASN A 50 -53.97 -41.32 69.57
CA ASN A 50 -53.71 -41.86 68.22
C ASN A 50 -52.73 -41.06 67.34
N PRO A 51 -51.51 -40.72 67.79
CA PRO A 51 -50.53 -40.05 66.93
C PRO A 51 -50.10 -40.96 65.77
N ALA A 52 -49.96 -40.41 64.58
CA ALA A 52 -49.29 -41.10 63.48
C ALA A 52 -47.76 -40.99 63.63
N VAL A 53 -47.03 -41.94 63.06
CA VAL A 53 -45.56 -41.94 63.05
C VAL A 53 -45.06 -40.65 62.40
N GLY A 54 -44.20 -39.91 63.11
CA GLY A 54 -43.59 -38.66 62.63
C GLY A 54 -44.38 -37.38 62.97
N GLN A 55 -45.56 -37.49 63.57
CA GLN A 55 -46.30 -36.31 64.03
C GLN A 55 -45.69 -35.67 65.27
N VAL A 56 -45.91 -34.36 65.39
CA VAL A 56 -45.50 -33.54 66.54
C VAL A 56 -46.73 -32.98 67.25
N LEU A 57 -46.60 -32.61 68.53
CA LEU A 57 -47.63 -31.84 69.21
C LEU A 57 -47.62 -30.39 68.71
N ARG A 58 -48.68 -29.99 68.00
CA ARG A 58 -48.83 -28.64 67.46
C ARG A 58 -50.04 -27.95 68.07
N TYR A 59 -49.88 -26.68 68.44
CA TYR A 59 -50.99 -25.86 68.89
C TYR A 59 -51.92 -25.53 67.71
N THR A 60 -53.20 -25.92 67.82
CA THR A 60 -54.21 -25.75 66.77
C THR A 60 -54.93 -24.40 66.82
N GLY A 61 -54.58 -23.55 67.78
CA GLY A 61 -55.35 -22.35 68.13
C GLY A 61 -56.20 -22.52 69.40
N SER A 62 -56.48 -23.77 69.81
CA SER A 62 -57.27 -24.09 71.00
C SER A 62 -56.67 -25.19 71.88
N GLN A 63 -55.89 -26.13 71.32
CA GLN A 63 -55.22 -27.21 72.05
C GLN A 63 -53.93 -27.64 71.36
N PHE A 64 -53.03 -28.31 72.08
CA PHE A 64 -51.93 -29.09 71.51
C PHE A 64 -52.44 -30.47 71.11
N ALA A 65 -52.33 -30.81 69.84
CA ALA A 65 -52.74 -32.12 69.31
C ALA A 65 -51.68 -32.66 68.34
N PRO A 66 -51.63 -34.00 68.10
CA PRO A 66 -50.73 -34.58 67.13
C PRO A 66 -51.07 -34.07 65.73
N SER A 67 -50.09 -33.53 65.02
CA SER A 67 -50.27 -32.98 63.68
C SER A 67 -48.98 -33.06 62.89
N ASP A 68 -49.10 -33.00 61.56
CA ASP A 68 -47.95 -32.91 60.68
C ASP A 68 -47.29 -31.54 60.82
N TYR A 69 -45.97 -31.50 60.67
CA TYR A 69 -45.22 -30.25 60.64
C TYR A 69 -45.29 -29.65 59.21
N ALA A 70 -46.17 -28.66 59.02
CA ALA A 70 -46.48 -28.13 57.69
C ALA A 70 -45.84 -26.76 57.37
N ASN A 71 -45.39 -26.01 58.38
CA ASN A 71 -44.93 -24.63 58.21
C ASN A 71 -43.59 -24.40 58.91
N LEU A 72 -42.66 -23.75 58.21
CA LEU A 72 -41.46 -23.15 58.80
C LEU A 72 -41.76 -21.68 59.13
N THR A 73 -41.66 -21.29 60.39
CA THR A 73 -41.81 -19.88 60.83
C THR A 73 -40.45 -19.21 61.07
N SER A 74 -39.36 -19.94 60.86
CA SER A 74 -37.96 -19.51 60.94
C SER A 74 -37.12 -20.34 59.97
N SER A 75 -35.84 -19.99 59.78
CA SER A 75 -34.89 -20.82 59.03
C SER A 75 -34.84 -22.24 59.58
N LEU A 76 -34.74 -23.23 58.68
CA LEU A 76 -34.48 -24.63 59.04
C LEU A 76 -32.97 -24.81 59.26
N ASP A 77 -32.57 -25.04 60.50
CA ASP A 77 -31.23 -25.55 60.80
C ASP A 77 -31.25 -27.09 60.72
N VAL A 78 -30.44 -27.64 59.82
CA VAL A 78 -30.37 -29.09 59.60
C VAL A 78 -29.46 -29.80 60.60
N ASN A 79 -28.69 -29.09 61.43
CA ASN A 79 -27.79 -29.64 62.45
C ASN A 79 -26.89 -30.79 61.91
N GLY A 80 -26.31 -30.58 60.71
CA GLY A 80 -25.46 -31.56 60.03
C GLY A 80 -26.19 -32.69 59.28
N ASN A 81 -27.53 -32.68 59.25
CA ASN A 81 -28.33 -33.65 58.50
C ASN A 81 -28.60 -33.17 57.06
N SER A 82 -29.03 -34.10 56.20
CA SER A 82 -29.41 -33.82 54.82
C SER A 82 -30.93 -33.75 54.66
N ILE A 83 -31.42 -32.92 53.73
CA ILE A 83 -32.80 -32.95 53.25
C ILE A 83 -32.87 -34.02 52.16
N VAL A 84 -33.47 -35.17 52.46
CA VAL A 84 -33.52 -36.34 51.56
C VAL A 84 -34.95 -36.85 51.40
N SER A 85 -35.24 -37.43 50.24
CA SER A 85 -36.49 -38.15 49.96
C SER A 85 -36.20 -39.65 49.94
N SER A 86 -36.90 -40.43 50.77
CA SER A 86 -36.60 -41.85 51.03
C SER A 86 -37.31 -42.85 50.10
N SER A 87 -38.23 -42.39 49.23
CA SER A 87 -39.05 -43.25 48.37
C SER A 87 -39.00 -42.83 46.89
N ASN A 88 -37.85 -42.34 46.43
CA ASN A 88 -37.66 -41.78 45.07
C ASN A 88 -38.63 -40.64 44.72
N GLY A 89 -39.25 -40.00 45.72
CA GLY A 89 -40.10 -38.83 45.52
C GLY A 89 -39.28 -37.57 45.26
N ASN A 90 -39.87 -36.57 44.60
CA ASN A 90 -39.23 -35.28 44.37
C ASN A 90 -39.15 -34.46 45.66
N ILE A 91 -38.05 -33.73 45.85
CA ILE A 91 -37.97 -32.65 46.83
C ILE A 91 -38.37 -31.37 46.09
N THR A 92 -39.65 -31.00 46.18
CA THR A 92 -40.15 -29.78 45.55
C THR A 92 -39.77 -28.57 46.38
N VAL A 93 -38.92 -27.71 45.83
CA VAL A 93 -38.63 -26.37 46.37
C VAL A 93 -39.16 -25.36 45.36
N ALA A 94 -40.18 -24.60 45.76
CA ALA A 94 -40.87 -23.65 44.88
C ALA A 94 -41.12 -22.35 45.61
N ALA A 95 -40.77 -21.24 44.96
CA ALA A 95 -41.25 -19.92 45.36
C ALA A 95 -42.62 -19.67 44.73
N ASN A 96 -43.47 -18.90 45.42
CA ASN A 96 -44.78 -18.51 44.88
C ASN A 96 -44.66 -17.23 44.03
N GLY A 97 -45.40 -17.14 42.93
CA GLY A 97 -45.41 -15.99 42.04
C GLY A 97 -44.02 -15.64 41.50
N SER A 98 -43.60 -14.38 41.66
CA SER A 98 -42.28 -13.88 41.26
C SER A 98 -41.20 -14.05 42.33
N GLY A 99 -41.45 -14.89 43.36
CA GLY A 99 -40.47 -15.14 44.41
C GLY A 99 -39.23 -15.87 43.88
N ASN A 100 -38.11 -15.73 44.57
CA ASN A 100 -36.84 -16.32 44.17
C ASN A 100 -36.48 -17.52 45.03
N ILE A 101 -35.76 -18.47 44.46
CA ILE A 101 -35.08 -19.53 45.22
C ILE A 101 -33.61 -19.15 45.32
N SER A 102 -33.11 -19.03 46.56
CA SER A 102 -31.72 -18.66 46.83
C SER A 102 -30.99 -19.83 47.51
N LEU A 103 -29.93 -20.33 46.88
CA LEU A 103 -29.06 -21.37 47.40
C LEU A 103 -27.71 -20.78 47.83
N GLY A 104 -27.48 -20.71 49.14
CA GLY A 104 -26.29 -20.07 49.73
C GLY A 104 -25.21 -21.06 50.14
N ALA A 105 -23.95 -20.76 49.84
CA ALA A 105 -22.78 -21.47 50.36
C ALA A 105 -21.66 -20.47 50.69
N GLY A 106 -21.15 -20.50 51.92
CA GLY A 106 -20.06 -19.60 52.35
C GLY A 106 -20.40 -18.10 52.26
N GLY A 107 -21.69 -17.74 52.38
CA GLY A 107 -22.16 -16.36 52.25
C GLY A 107 -22.42 -15.88 50.81
N VAL A 108 -22.30 -16.76 49.82
CA VAL A 108 -22.60 -16.45 48.41
C VAL A 108 -23.84 -17.20 47.96
N ASN A 109 -24.76 -16.51 47.27
CA ASN A 109 -26.05 -17.06 46.87
C ASN A 109 -26.15 -17.23 45.35
N THR A 110 -26.47 -18.44 44.90
CA THR A 110 -27.02 -18.66 43.56
C THR A 110 -28.51 -18.43 43.60
N VAL A 111 -29.05 -17.62 42.69
CA VAL A 111 -30.46 -17.21 42.73
C VAL A 111 -31.19 -17.63 41.45
N PHE A 112 -32.24 -18.42 41.61
CA PHE A 112 -33.21 -18.73 40.55
C PHE A 112 -34.32 -17.68 40.63
N GLN A 113 -34.33 -16.76 39.67
CA GLN A 113 -35.19 -15.59 39.67
C GLN A 113 -36.58 -15.95 39.14
N GLY A 114 -37.62 -15.73 39.93
CA GLY A 114 -38.99 -16.03 39.52
C GLY A 114 -39.57 -15.03 38.52
N ALA A 115 -39.02 -13.81 38.47
CA ALA A 115 -39.56 -12.73 37.66
C ALA A 115 -39.24 -12.84 36.16
N ASP A 116 -38.03 -13.27 35.82
CA ASP A 116 -37.50 -13.32 34.45
C ASP A 116 -36.95 -14.71 34.06
N GLY A 117 -36.94 -15.67 34.99
CA GLY A 117 -36.42 -17.02 34.77
C GLY A 117 -34.89 -17.10 34.68
N ILE A 118 -34.18 -16.01 35.02
CA ILE A 118 -32.72 -15.99 35.00
C ILE A 118 -32.17 -16.77 36.20
N ILE A 119 -31.09 -17.51 35.97
CA ILE A 119 -30.31 -18.12 37.04
C ILE A 119 -29.03 -17.30 37.21
N ASP A 120 -28.93 -16.56 38.30
CA ASP A 120 -27.74 -15.79 38.66
C ASP A 120 -26.78 -16.66 39.49
N MET A 121 -25.64 -16.99 38.90
CA MET A 121 -24.58 -17.78 39.52
C MET A 121 -23.34 -16.88 39.72
N PRO A 122 -23.21 -16.14 40.84
CA PRO A 122 -22.11 -15.18 41.07
C PRO A 122 -20.76 -15.85 41.36
N THR A 123 -20.67 -17.17 41.20
CA THR A 123 -19.47 -17.98 41.45
C THR A 123 -19.15 -18.86 40.24
N LYS A 124 -18.03 -19.59 40.33
CA LYS A 124 -17.62 -20.52 39.27
C LYS A 124 -18.53 -21.74 39.26
N VAL A 125 -19.04 -22.09 38.08
CA VAL A 125 -19.83 -23.31 37.85
C VAL A 125 -18.92 -24.37 37.25
N LYS A 126 -18.76 -25.51 37.93
CA LYS A 126 -18.14 -26.69 37.34
C LYS A 126 -19.24 -27.66 36.89
N TYR A 127 -19.39 -27.81 35.58
CA TYR A 127 -20.31 -28.78 34.99
C TYR A 127 -19.58 -29.54 33.87
N LYS A 128 -19.89 -30.83 33.71
CA LYS A 128 -19.38 -31.65 32.60
C LYS A 128 -20.42 -31.64 31.50
N ASN A 129 -20.10 -31.05 30.36
CA ASN A 129 -20.94 -31.10 29.16
C ASN A 129 -20.17 -31.71 27.98
N GLU A 130 -19.67 -32.92 28.22
CA GLU A 130 -18.86 -33.70 27.29
C GLU A 130 -19.53 -35.06 27.08
N PHE A 131 -19.68 -35.46 25.82
CA PHE A 131 -20.31 -36.70 25.43
C PHE A 131 -19.29 -37.64 24.77
N SER A 132 -19.48 -38.95 24.86
CA SER A 132 -18.58 -39.94 24.25
C SER A 132 -18.65 -39.98 22.72
N ALA A 133 -19.70 -39.43 22.13
CA ALA A 133 -19.89 -39.32 20.68
C ALA A 133 -20.90 -38.21 20.36
N LEU A 134 -20.82 -37.64 19.16
CA LEU A 134 -21.72 -36.57 18.70
C LEU A 134 -23.21 -36.99 18.75
N GLY A 135 -23.50 -38.27 18.48
CA GLY A 135 -24.86 -38.82 18.52
C GLY A 135 -25.49 -38.84 19.92
N ASN A 136 -24.67 -38.87 20.97
CA ASN A 136 -25.11 -38.94 22.37
C ASN A 136 -25.45 -37.55 22.94
N ALA A 137 -25.00 -36.48 22.28
CA ALA A 137 -25.36 -35.12 22.66
C ALA A 137 -26.84 -34.82 22.34
N PRO A 138 -27.49 -33.89 23.07
CA PRO A 138 -28.85 -33.48 22.80
C PRO A 138 -29.10 -33.11 21.32
N SER A 139 -30.30 -33.39 20.82
CA SER A 139 -30.67 -33.07 19.43
C SER A 139 -30.69 -31.54 19.23
N ALA A 140 -30.19 -31.09 18.08
CA ALA A 140 -30.17 -29.66 17.76
C ALA A 140 -31.59 -29.05 17.67
N ALA A 141 -32.55 -29.81 17.14
CA ALA A 141 -33.93 -29.37 16.99
C ALA A 141 -34.67 -29.14 18.33
N THR A 142 -34.29 -29.85 19.39
CA THR A 142 -34.96 -29.74 20.70
C THR A 142 -34.21 -28.82 21.65
N TYR A 143 -32.89 -28.69 21.47
CA TYR A 143 -32.02 -27.93 22.37
C TYR A 143 -31.15 -26.93 21.59
N PRO A 144 -31.74 -25.89 20.96
CA PRO A 144 -30.97 -24.82 20.34
C PRO A 144 -30.17 -24.03 21.40
N GLY A 145 -28.99 -23.55 21.04
CA GLY A 145 -28.05 -22.85 21.92
C GLY A 145 -27.22 -23.77 22.83
N TYR A 146 -27.39 -25.09 22.76
CA TYR A 146 -26.68 -26.03 23.62
C TYR A 146 -25.21 -26.17 23.19
N PHE A 147 -24.29 -25.71 24.04
CA PHE A 147 -22.84 -25.80 23.83
C PHE A 147 -22.25 -27.02 24.52
N PHE A 148 -21.49 -27.85 23.82
CA PHE A 148 -20.94 -29.10 24.35
C PHE A 148 -19.63 -29.51 23.67
N THR A 149 -18.93 -30.48 24.25
CA THR A 149 -17.75 -31.13 23.64
C THR A 149 -18.01 -32.63 23.42
N VAL A 150 -17.17 -33.24 22.58
CA VAL A 150 -17.15 -34.69 22.36
C VAL A 150 -15.76 -35.20 22.72
N ASP A 151 -15.70 -36.28 23.50
CA ASP A 151 -14.43 -36.91 23.88
C ASP A 151 -13.66 -37.36 22.63
N GLY A 152 -12.40 -36.92 22.52
CA GLY A 152 -11.54 -37.16 21.36
C GLY A 152 -11.81 -36.31 20.12
N ASP A 153 -12.69 -35.30 20.18
CA ASP A 153 -12.84 -34.29 19.12
C ASP A 153 -12.22 -32.96 19.54
N ASP A 154 -11.38 -32.38 18.67
CA ASP A 154 -10.70 -31.11 18.93
C ASP A 154 -11.63 -29.88 18.85
N ASN A 155 -12.89 -30.07 18.44
CA ASN A 155 -13.85 -28.99 18.23
C ASN A 155 -15.00 -29.05 19.23
N PRO A 156 -15.29 -27.95 19.96
CA PRO A 156 -16.57 -27.79 20.61
C PRO A 156 -17.69 -27.64 19.60
N TYR A 157 -18.90 -27.87 20.06
CA TYR A 157 -20.12 -27.81 19.28
C TYR A 157 -21.15 -26.89 19.91
N VAL A 158 -21.97 -26.27 19.06
CA VAL A 158 -23.18 -25.57 19.48
C VAL A 158 -24.36 -26.01 18.61
N ASN A 159 -25.48 -26.33 19.25
CA ASN A 159 -26.73 -26.57 18.56
C ASN A 159 -27.30 -25.26 18.02
N ILE A 160 -27.44 -25.11 16.71
CA ILE A 160 -28.00 -23.92 16.07
C ILE A 160 -28.91 -24.31 14.90
N ASN A 161 -29.82 -23.41 14.53
CA ASN A 161 -30.56 -23.49 13.28
C ASN A 161 -29.91 -22.57 12.26
N ILE A 162 -29.42 -23.14 11.16
CA ILE A 162 -28.82 -22.38 10.06
C ILE A 162 -29.83 -22.26 8.92
N THR A 163 -30.44 -21.07 8.80
CA THR A 163 -31.39 -20.76 7.72
C THR A 163 -30.69 -20.59 6.37
N THR A 164 -29.55 -19.89 6.36
CA THR A 164 -28.78 -19.62 5.13
C THR A 164 -28.21 -20.92 4.57
N GLY A 165 -28.51 -21.24 3.31
CA GLY A 165 -28.06 -22.48 2.67
C GLY A 165 -28.90 -23.72 3.01
N GLY A 166 -29.98 -23.59 3.79
CA GLY A 166 -30.96 -24.67 4.01
C GLY A 166 -30.46 -25.83 4.89
N VAL A 167 -29.46 -25.58 5.73
CA VAL A 167 -28.81 -26.59 6.57
C VAL A 167 -29.67 -27.02 7.77
N GLY A 168 -30.54 -26.13 8.26
CA GLY A 168 -31.50 -26.45 9.32
C GLY A 168 -30.87 -26.61 10.70
N ASP A 169 -31.48 -27.41 11.57
CA ASP A 169 -30.97 -27.69 12.92
C ASP A 169 -29.73 -28.57 12.87
N VAL A 170 -28.60 -28.04 13.31
CA VAL A 170 -27.31 -28.72 13.28
C VAL A 170 -26.53 -28.55 14.57
N ARG A 171 -25.65 -29.52 14.82
CA ARG A 171 -24.57 -29.43 15.80
C ARG A 171 -23.38 -28.81 15.08
N ALA A 172 -23.28 -27.48 15.08
CA ALA A 172 -22.23 -26.76 14.38
C ALA A 172 -20.92 -26.80 15.17
N LYS A 173 -19.81 -27.08 14.48
CA LYS A 173 -18.47 -26.97 15.06
C LYS A 173 -18.14 -25.50 15.33
N VAL A 174 -17.47 -25.25 16.44
CA VAL A 174 -16.88 -23.95 16.77
C VAL A 174 -15.37 -24.05 16.53
N ALA A 175 -14.84 -23.17 15.70
CA ALA A 175 -13.40 -23.14 15.43
C ALA A 175 -12.60 -22.73 16.68
N THR A 176 -11.49 -23.42 16.94
CA THR A 176 -10.55 -23.14 18.03
C THR A 176 -9.13 -22.98 17.48
N GLU A 177 -8.16 -22.68 18.35
CA GLU A 177 -6.74 -22.65 17.99
C GLU A 177 -6.20 -24.01 17.50
N TYR A 178 -6.90 -25.10 17.80
CA TYR A 178 -6.56 -26.46 17.35
C TYR A 178 -7.30 -26.87 16.07
N SER A 179 -8.28 -26.07 15.62
CA SER A 179 -9.00 -26.34 14.37
C SER A 179 -8.14 -25.93 13.16
N SER A 180 -8.14 -26.77 12.12
CA SER A 180 -7.71 -26.29 10.79
C SER A 180 -8.66 -25.20 10.31
N ILE A 181 -8.14 -24.22 9.56
CA ILE A 181 -8.96 -23.21 8.87
C ILE A 181 -9.95 -23.84 7.88
N ASP A 182 -9.71 -25.08 7.45
CA ASP A 182 -10.62 -25.90 6.64
C ASP A 182 -11.99 -26.18 7.28
N VAL A 183 -12.13 -25.94 8.60
CA VAL A 183 -13.43 -26.08 9.29
C VAL A 183 -14.45 -25.04 8.80
N LEU A 184 -13.98 -23.95 8.20
CA LEU A 184 -14.83 -22.94 7.59
C LEU A 184 -15.33 -23.45 6.24
N ALA A 185 -16.66 -23.46 6.06
CA ALA A 185 -17.29 -24.10 4.89
C ALA A 185 -16.86 -23.50 3.53
N ASP A 186 -16.43 -22.24 3.52
CA ASP A 186 -15.94 -21.51 2.36
C ASP A 186 -14.42 -21.64 2.15
N VAL A 187 -13.72 -22.45 2.95
CA VAL A 187 -12.29 -22.73 2.81
C VAL A 187 -12.08 -24.18 2.37
N ASP A 188 -11.07 -24.41 1.53
CA ASP A 188 -10.63 -25.74 1.13
C ASP A 188 -9.10 -25.77 1.00
N THR A 189 -8.49 -26.37 2.01
CA THR A 189 -7.06 -26.68 2.16
C THR A 189 -6.82 -28.20 2.19
N THR A 190 -7.88 -29.01 2.03
CA THR A 190 -7.81 -30.48 2.13
C THR A 190 -7.84 -31.14 0.76
N THR A 191 -8.60 -30.63 -0.20
CA THR A 191 -8.58 -31.11 -1.59
C THR A 191 -7.20 -30.92 -2.22
N ALA A 192 -6.54 -29.80 -1.89
CA ALA A 192 -5.15 -29.54 -2.20
C ALA A 192 -4.45 -28.95 -0.97
N ALA A 193 -3.50 -29.69 -0.41
CA ALA A 193 -2.74 -29.26 0.75
C ALA A 193 -1.88 -28.01 0.42
N PRO A 194 -1.83 -27.00 1.30
CA PRO A 194 -0.96 -25.84 1.10
C PRO A 194 0.52 -26.25 0.99
N THR A 195 1.25 -25.64 0.07
CA THR A 195 2.71 -25.72 -0.04
C THR A 195 3.38 -24.40 0.35
N ASN A 196 4.72 -24.40 0.48
CA ASN A 196 5.48 -23.19 0.76
C ASN A 196 5.11 -22.06 -0.22
N LEU A 197 5.03 -20.82 0.28
CA LEU A 197 4.74 -19.59 -0.47
C LEU A 197 3.34 -19.51 -1.10
N GLN A 198 2.38 -20.26 -0.57
CA GLN A 198 0.98 -20.14 -0.96
C GLN A 198 0.19 -19.24 0.00
N VAL A 199 -0.85 -18.61 -0.53
CA VAL A 199 -1.85 -17.83 0.19
C VAL A 199 -3.24 -18.35 -0.16
N LEU A 200 -4.24 -18.09 0.70
CA LEU A 200 -5.63 -18.39 0.38
C LEU A 200 -6.14 -17.38 -0.66
N LYS A 201 -6.56 -17.88 -1.82
CA LYS A 201 -7.20 -17.09 -2.88
C LYS A 201 -8.61 -17.61 -3.15
N TRP A 202 -9.54 -16.69 -3.36
CA TRP A 202 -10.91 -17.03 -3.74
C TRP A 202 -10.92 -17.64 -5.14
N SER A 203 -11.42 -18.87 -5.24
CA SER A 203 -11.58 -19.58 -6.49
C SER A 203 -13.05 -19.59 -6.89
N SER A 204 -13.39 -18.94 -7.98
CA SER A 204 -14.77 -18.90 -8.51
C SER A 204 -15.22 -20.24 -9.08
N SER A 205 -14.29 -21.13 -9.45
CA SER A 205 -14.60 -22.46 -9.98
C SER A 205 -15.02 -23.44 -8.88
N SER A 206 -14.40 -23.36 -7.70
CA SER A 206 -14.77 -24.15 -6.52
C SER A 206 -15.68 -23.42 -5.55
N ASN A 207 -15.89 -22.11 -5.74
CA ASN A 207 -16.63 -21.22 -4.85
C ASN A 207 -16.11 -21.27 -3.40
N LYS A 208 -14.79 -21.35 -3.25
CA LYS A 208 -14.07 -21.49 -1.98
C LYS A 208 -12.73 -20.76 -2.01
N TRP A 209 -12.21 -20.43 -0.84
CA TRP A 209 -10.81 -20.04 -0.61
C TRP A 209 -9.91 -21.27 -0.68
N THR A 210 -8.96 -21.26 -1.60
CA THR A 210 -8.04 -22.39 -1.83
C THR A 210 -6.58 -21.92 -1.78
N PRO A 211 -5.64 -22.76 -1.32
CA PRO A 211 -4.22 -22.46 -1.41
C PRO A 211 -3.80 -22.28 -2.87
N GLN A 212 -3.22 -21.13 -3.17
CA GLN A 212 -2.64 -20.83 -4.47
C GLN A 212 -1.32 -20.10 -4.26
N ASN A 213 -0.41 -20.22 -5.24
CA ASN A 213 0.84 -19.49 -5.20
C ASN A 213 0.56 -18.00 -4.96
N ASP A 214 1.37 -17.38 -4.12
CA ASP A 214 1.45 -15.93 -4.01
C ASP A 214 2.07 -15.36 -5.30
N GLU A 215 1.34 -15.50 -6.41
CA GLU A 215 1.48 -14.65 -7.58
C GLU A 215 1.09 -13.25 -7.13
N SER A 216 2.05 -12.59 -6.50
CA SER A 216 2.02 -11.17 -6.23
C SER A 216 1.75 -10.49 -7.56
N GLY A 217 0.58 -9.86 -7.71
CA GLY A 217 0.37 -8.83 -8.74
C GLY A 217 1.34 -7.64 -8.60
N LEU A 218 2.30 -7.71 -7.67
CA LEU A 218 3.38 -6.77 -7.40
C LEU A 218 4.75 -7.23 -7.94
N ALA A 219 4.85 -8.41 -8.57
CA ALA A 219 6.13 -8.89 -9.10
C ALA A 219 6.67 -8.03 -10.27
N SER A 220 5.83 -7.18 -10.85
CA SER A 220 6.20 -6.25 -11.92
C SER A 220 5.46 -4.95 -11.72
N LEU A 221 5.99 -4.08 -10.87
CA LEU A 221 5.64 -2.67 -10.89
C LEU A 221 6.68 -1.95 -11.74
N ASN A 222 6.25 -1.07 -12.65
CA ASN A 222 7.18 -0.18 -13.32
C ASN A 222 7.89 0.68 -12.28
N THR A 223 9.22 0.64 -12.29
CA THR A 223 10.08 1.48 -11.44
C THR A 223 10.15 2.93 -11.95
N TRP A 224 9.51 3.21 -13.08
CA TRP A 224 9.42 4.51 -13.73
C TRP A 224 7.96 4.85 -14.07
N ALA A 225 7.58 6.12 -13.91
CA ALA A 225 6.22 6.60 -14.17
C ALA A 225 6.13 7.36 -15.50
N THR A 226 6.90 8.45 -15.63
CA THR A 226 6.99 9.27 -16.84
C THR A 226 8.45 9.61 -17.12
N ILE A 227 8.86 9.50 -18.38
CA ILE A 227 10.17 9.96 -18.87
C ILE A 227 9.94 10.99 -19.98
N THR A 228 10.64 12.12 -19.90
CA THR A 228 10.54 13.22 -20.86
C THR A 228 11.90 13.43 -21.52
N GLY A 229 11.91 13.56 -22.85
CA GLY A 229 13.10 13.97 -23.61
C GLY A 229 13.07 15.45 -23.97
N ASP A 230 14.10 15.94 -24.64
CA ASP A 230 14.14 17.32 -25.17
C ASP A 230 12.95 17.60 -26.11
N THR A 231 12.47 16.56 -26.78
CA THR A 231 11.18 16.54 -27.48
C THR A 231 10.42 15.26 -27.12
N GLY A 232 9.14 15.39 -26.76
CA GLY A 232 8.27 14.26 -26.43
C GLY A 232 8.43 13.68 -25.02
N SER A 233 7.52 12.78 -24.65
CA SER A 233 7.54 12.03 -23.39
C SER A 233 6.86 10.66 -23.55
N THR A 234 7.06 9.78 -22.58
CA THR A 234 6.37 8.49 -22.49
C THR A 234 6.02 8.17 -21.04
N THR A 235 4.96 7.39 -20.85
CA THR A 235 4.53 6.86 -19.55
C THR A 235 4.41 5.36 -19.65
N ALA A 236 4.68 4.64 -18.55
CA ALA A 236 4.55 3.19 -18.57
C ALA A 236 3.09 2.78 -18.86
N ASN A 237 2.89 1.90 -19.85
CA ASN A 237 1.55 1.57 -20.37
C ASN A 237 1.13 0.10 -20.15
N ALA A 238 1.99 -0.70 -19.52
CA ALA A 238 1.74 -2.08 -19.10
C ALA A 238 2.25 -2.26 -17.66
N GLN A 239 1.86 -3.32 -16.94
CA GLN A 239 2.38 -3.59 -15.58
C GLN A 239 3.90 -3.83 -15.58
N ALA A 240 4.40 -4.56 -16.58
CA ALA A 240 5.82 -4.66 -16.91
C ALA A 240 6.05 -3.95 -18.23
N ASP A 241 6.74 -2.81 -18.20
CA ASP A 241 7.03 -2.01 -19.39
C ASP A 241 8.55 -1.79 -19.55
N THR A 242 9.01 -1.79 -20.80
CA THR A 242 10.43 -1.65 -21.16
C THR A 242 10.68 -0.32 -21.86
N LEU A 243 11.44 0.56 -21.21
CA LEU A 243 11.96 1.75 -21.86
C LEU A 243 13.23 1.39 -22.66
N THR A 244 13.20 1.61 -23.98
CA THR A 244 14.38 1.47 -24.83
C THR A 244 15.04 2.83 -25.06
N ILE A 245 16.33 2.95 -24.74
CA ILE A 245 17.14 4.12 -25.08
C ILE A 245 17.91 3.81 -26.37
N ALA A 246 17.32 4.12 -27.51
CA ALA A 246 17.92 3.87 -28.82
C ALA A 246 18.86 5.00 -29.25
N GLY A 247 19.98 4.65 -29.87
CA GLY A 247 20.87 5.61 -30.52
C GLY A 247 20.23 6.18 -31.80
N GLY A 248 20.29 7.50 -31.96
CA GLY A 248 19.96 8.18 -33.22
C GLY A 248 21.09 8.08 -34.26
N SER A 249 21.03 8.91 -35.30
CA SER A 249 22.12 9.00 -36.29
C SER A 249 23.44 9.37 -35.62
N ASN A 250 24.50 8.59 -35.87
CA ASN A 250 25.84 8.78 -35.30
C ASN A 250 25.90 8.71 -33.76
N ILE A 251 24.90 8.11 -33.11
CA ILE A 251 24.90 7.88 -31.66
C ILE A 251 24.71 6.39 -31.43
N THR A 252 25.57 5.80 -30.59
CA THR A 252 25.40 4.44 -30.08
C THR A 252 25.11 4.49 -28.60
N THR A 253 24.16 3.65 -28.15
CA THR A 253 23.85 3.47 -26.73
C THR A 253 24.20 2.05 -26.31
N THR A 254 24.87 1.90 -25.18
CA THR A 254 25.25 0.59 -24.62
C THR A 254 25.00 0.57 -23.12
N ILE A 255 24.52 -0.57 -22.62
CA ILE A 255 24.39 -0.81 -21.18
C ILE A 255 25.30 -1.99 -20.85
N VAL A 256 26.24 -1.78 -19.93
CA VAL A 256 27.08 -2.83 -19.35
C VAL A 256 27.00 -2.70 -17.84
N ASN A 257 26.53 -3.76 -17.17
CA ASN A 257 26.07 -3.70 -15.78
C ASN A 257 25.02 -2.58 -15.62
N ASP A 258 25.23 -1.66 -14.67
CA ASP A 258 24.30 -0.58 -14.34
C ASP A 258 24.73 0.78 -14.94
N THR A 259 25.64 0.78 -15.92
CA THR A 259 26.08 2.02 -16.59
C THR A 259 25.51 2.09 -18.00
N LEU A 260 24.71 3.12 -18.26
CA LEU A 260 24.35 3.54 -19.61
C LEU A 260 25.44 4.45 -20.16
N THR A 261 26.02 4.06 -21.29
CA THR A 261 26.93 4.88 -22.08
C THR A 261 26.23 5.33 -23.36
N VAL A 262 26.39 6.61 -23.71
CA VAL A 262 25.91 7.22 -24.93
C VAL A 262 27.11 7.84 -25.64
N ASP A 263 27.52 7.22 -26.74
CA ASP A 263 28.74 7.59 -27.48
C ASP A 263 28.40 8.15 -28.86
N PHE A 264 29.16 9.16 -29.28
CA PHE A 264 29.17 9.57 -30.68
C PHE A 264 29.95 8.54 -31.50
N SER A 265 29.27 7.91 -32.46
CA SER A 265 29.80 6.88 -33.35
C SER A 265 30.02 7.39 -34.79
N GLY A 266 29.73 8.67 -35.03
CA GLY A 266 29.96 9.31 -36.32
C GLY A 266 31.43 9.59 -36.60
N THR A 267 31.72 9.97 -37.84
CA THR A 267 33.05 10.45 -38.24
C THR A 267 33.06 11.97 -38.24
N LEU A 268 34.02 12.57 -37.52
CA LEU A 268 34.25 14.01 -37.62
C LEU A 268 34.99 14.33 -38.93
N THR A 269 34.68 15.46 -39.54
CA THR A 269 35.47 15.98 -40.67
C THR A 269 36.85 16.41 -40.16
N THR A 270 37.90 15.71 -40.58
CA THR A 270 39.28 15.92 -40.09
C THR A 270 40.22 16.53 -41.11
N THR A 271 39.77 16.72 -42.35
CA THR A 271 40.57 17.31 -43.44
C THR A 271 39.87 18.52 -44.01
N LEU A 272 40.65 19.54 -44.39
CA LEU A 272 40.15 20.73 -45.07
C LEU A 272 39.31 20.35 -46.31
N ALA A 273 39.76 19.37 -47.09
CA ALA A 273 39.06 18.85 -48.28
C ALA A 273 37.69 18.19 -48.01
N ALA A 274 37.38 17.82 -46.76
CA ALA A 274 36.12 17.20 -46.40
C ALA A 274 35.07 18.23 -45.94
N LEU A 275 35.45 19.51 -45.87
CA LEU A 275 34.52 20.60 -45.61
C LEU A 275 33.76 20.96 -46.89
N THR A 276 32.50 21.33 -46.75
CA THR A 276 31.59 21.60 -47.87
C THR A 276 31.89 22.89 -48.63
N ASP A 277 32.69 23.79 -48.04
CA ASP A 277 33.07 25.11 -48.55
C ASP A 277 34.50 25.16 -49.12
N THR A 278 35.06 24.00 -49.45
CA THR A 278 36.40 23.88 -50.04
C THR A 278 36.34 23.22 -51.41
N ASP A 279 37.07 23.77 -52.38
CA ASP A 279 37.34 23.11 -53.66
C ASP A 279 38.85 22.92 -53.80
N LEU A 280 39.32 21.76 -53.34
CA LEU A 280 40.72 21.35 -53.41
C LEU A 280 40.97 20.32 -54.51
N SER A 281 40.07 20.23 -55.50
CA SER A 281 40.25 19.32 -56.62
C SER A 281 41.49 19.73 -57.44
N GLY A 282 42.39 18.77 -57.72
CA GLY A 282 43.58 19.02 -58.55
C GLY A 282 44.69 19.87 -57.91
N VAL A 283 44.71 20.02 -56.59
CA VAL A 283 45.84 20.61 -55.85
C VAL A 283 47.14 19.83 -56.11
N VAL A 284 48.24 20.55 -56.32
CA VAL A 284 49.58 19.99 -56.47
C VAL A 284 50.55 20.64 -55.48
N GLN A 285 51.75 20.07 -55.36
CA GLN A 285 52.78 20.62 -54.46
C GLN A 285 53.14 22.06 -54.86
N GLY A 286 53.05 22.99 -53.90
CA GLY A 286 53.43 24.39 -54.07
C GLY A 286 52.27 25.36 -54.30
N ASP A 287 51.03 24.88 -54.37
CA ASP A 287 49.86 25.74 -54.49
C ASP A 287 49.63 26.64 -53.29
N SER A 288 49.07 27.81 -53.56
CA SER A 288 48.50 28.69 -52.54
C SER A 288 46.98 28.56 -52.52
N LEU A 289 46.39 28.75 -51.35
CA LEU A 289 44.95 28.77 -51.15
C LEU A 289 44.49 30.20 -50.95
N PHE A 290 43.39 30.61 -51.59
CA PHE A 290 42.74 31.89 -51.34
C PHE A 290 41.23 31.74 -51.30
N PHE A 291 40.56 32.65 -50.61
CA PHE A 291 39.10 32.69 -50.58
C PHE A 291 38.59 33.62 -51.68
N ASN A 292 37.73 33.12 -52.56
CA ASN A 292 37.20 33.90 -53.69
C ASN A 292 35.87 34.62 -53.40
N GLY A 293 35.44 34.62 -52.13
CA GLY A 293 34.14 35.13 -51.69
C GLY A 293 33.08 34.04 -51.43
N THR A 294 33.31 32.79 -51.86
CA THR A 294 32.37 31.67 -51.60
C THR A 294 33.09 30.40 -51.17
N ASN A 295 34.21 30.05 -51.81
CA ASN A 295 34.98 28.86 -51.51
C ASN A 295 36.46 29.20 -51.30
N TRP A 296 37.15 28.34 -50.55
CA TRP A 296 38.61 28.29 -50.58
C TRP A 296 39.09 27.53 -51.82
N ILE A 297 39.86 28.19 -52.68
CA ILE A 297 40.30 27.69 -53.98
C ILE A 297 41.82 27.75 -54.09
N ALA A 298 42.39 26.74 -54.75
CA ALA A 298 43.82 26.66 -55.01
C ALA A 298 44.24 27.47 -56.24
N THR A 299 45.44 28.04 -56.18
CA THR A 299 46.11 28.71 -57.30
C THR A 299 47.59 28.34 -57.34
N ARG A 300 48.19 28.34 -58.53
CA ARG A 300 49.55 27.84 -58.81
C ARG A 300 50.68 28.73 -58.29
N SER A 301 50.37 29.86 -57.66
CA SER A 301 51.34 30.80 -57.11
C SER A 301 50.75 31.54 -55.90
N PRO A 302 51.57 32.25 -55.09
CA PRO A 302 51.04 33.28 -54.22
C PRO A 302 50.12 34.23 -54.99
N ILE A 303 49.04 34.65 -54.35
CA ILE A 303 48.05 35.55 -54.94
C ILE A 303 47.84 36.79 -54.07
N THR A 304 47.78 37.94 -54.72
CA THR A 304 47.30 39.20 -54.11
C THR A 304 45.96 39.56 -54.73
N TRP A 305 44.98 39.89 -53.89
CA TRP A 305 43.65 40.32 -54.32
C TRP A 305 43.46 41.81 -54.06
N TRP A 306 43.19 42.57 -55.11
CA TRP A 306 42.88 43.98 -55.03
C TRP A 306 41.46 44.26 -55.52
N GLU A 307 40.75 45.05 -54.72
CA GLU A 307 39.43 45.54 -55.04
C GLU A 307 39.56 46.86 -55.81
N LEU A 308 38.94 46.92 -56.99
CA LEU A 308 38.94 48.09 -57.85
C LEU A 308 37.61 48.83 -57.73
N ASN A 309 37.70 50.14 -57.58
CA ASN A 309 36.57 51.06 -57.62
C ASN A 309 36.96 52.29 -58.47
N ALA A 310 36.07 53.25 -58.64
CA ALA A 310 36.33 54.45 -59.43
C ALA A 310 35.90 55.72 -58.69
N ASN A 311 36.67 56.80 -58.88
CA ASN A 311 36.26 58.14 -58.51
C ASN A 311 35.72 58.85 -59.76
N GLY A 312 34.43 58.63 -60.04
CA GLY A 312 33.80 59.06 -61.28
C GLY A 312 34.55 58.53 -62.51
N ALA A 313 34.73 59.39 -63.52
CA ALA A 313 35.48 59.06 -64.74
C ALA A 313 36.95 59.50 -64.69
N SER A 314 37.42 59.96 -63.53
CA SER A 314 38.76 60.56 -63.38
C SER A 314 39.79 59.51 -62.99
N ASP A 315 39.53 58.71 -61.96
CA ASP A 315 40.56 57.85 -61.35
C ASP A 315 40.06 56.42 -61.13
N TYR A 316 40.92 55.43 -61.36
CA TYR A 316 40.74 54.13 -60.70
C TYR A 316 41.21 54.23 -59.26
N THR A 317 40.55 53.51 -58.35
CA THR A 317 40.98 53.38 -56.96
C THR A 317 41.23 51.91 -56.64
N PHE A 318 42.35 51.64 -55.97
CA PHE A 318 42.74 50.29 -55.56
C PHE A 318 42.73 50.19 -54.04
N SER A 319 42.14 49.13 -53.50
CA SER A 319 42.23 48.77 -52.09
C SER A 319 42.62 47.30 -51.94
N GLY A 320 43.21 46.96 -50.79
CA GLY A 320 43.71 45.62 -50.50
C GLY A 320 45.17 45.62 -50.04
N PRO A 321 45.85 44.46 -50.04
CA PRO A 321 47.20 44.31 -49.49
C PRO A 321 48.20 45.29 -50.11
N GLY A 322 49.01 45.95 -49.28
CA GLY A 322 49.98 46.96 -49.73
C GLY A 322 49.42 48.39 -49.79
N PHE A 323 48.10 48.59 -49.66
CA PHE A 323 47.47 49.90 -49.58
C PHE A 323 46.86 50.14 -48.19
N ALA A 324 47.19 51.27 -47.55
CA ALA A 324 46.61 51.64 -46.25
C ALA A 324 45.14 52.12 -46.37
N SER A 325 44.77 52.64 -47.53
CA SER A 325 43.41 53.06 -47.90
C SER A 325 43.26 53.00 -49.42
N ALA A 326 42.02 53.16 -49.93
CA ALA A 326 41.77 53.24 -51.36
C ALA A 326 42.64 54.33 -51.99
N THR A 327 43.50 53.96 -52.95
CA THR A 327 44.50 54.84 -53.55
C THR A 327 44.17 55.09 -55.01
N ALA A 328 43.99 56.37 -55.37
CA ALA A 328 43.69 56.81 -56.73
C ALA A 328 44.91 56.67 -57.65
N ASP A 329 44.67 56.13 -58.85
CA ASP A 329 45.64 55.87 -59.91
C ASP A 329 47.01 55.36 -59.41
N ALA A 330 46.95 54.37 -58.52
CA ALA A 330 48.09 53.82 -57.83
C ALA A 330 49.15 53.26 -58.80
N THR A 331 50.43 53.58 -58.54
CA THR A 331 51.52 52.83 -59.18
C THR A 331 51.61 51.45 -58.55
N LEU A 332 51.38 50.42 -59.35
CA LEU A 332 51.37 49.03 -58.90
C LEU A 332 52.75 48.40 -59.02
N TYR A 333 53.11 47.56 -58.07
CA TYR A 333 54.33 46.73 -58.13
C TYR A 333 53.91 45.27 -58.10
N VAL A 334 54.31 44.53 -59.13
CA VAL A 334 53.95 43.12 -59.30
C VAL A 334 55.21 42.28 -59.50
N MET A 335 55.24 41.06 -58.96
CA MET A 335 56.37 40.15 -59.08
C MET A 335 56.16 39.11 -60.18
N ARG A 336 57.19 38.87 -60.99
CA ARG A 336 57.19 37.76 -61.96
C ARG A 336 56.93 36.42 -61.25
N GLY A 337 56.06 35.59 -61.83
CA GLY A 337 55.66 34.29 -61.29
C GLY A 337 54.55 34.32 -60.25
N GLN A 338 54.09 35.50 -59.80
CA GLN A 338 52.95 35.63 -58.88
C GLN A 338 51.64 35.96 -59.62
N THR A 339 50.52 35.69 -58.95
CA THR A 339 49.18 35.96 -59.48
C THR A 339 48.58 37.16 -58.78
N TYR A 340 47.94 38.04 -59.54
CA TYR A 340 47.20 39.19 -59.03
C TYR A 340 45.77 39.11 -59.51
N ALA A 341 44.82 39.25 -58.59
CA ALA A 341 43.41 39.40 -58.91
C ALA A 341 43.04 40.89 -58.82
N PHE A 342 42.54 41.43 -59.92
CA PHE A 342 41.96 42.75 -60.01
C PHE A 342 40.45 42.59 -60.05
N ASP A 343 39.80 42.73 -58.90
CA ASP A 343 38.34 42.63 -58.79
C ASP A 343 37.70 43.96 -59.20
N ASN A 344 37.17 44.00 -60.41
CA ASN A 344 36.45 45.14 -60.95
C ASN A 344 34.94 44.87 -61.06
N THR A 345 34.41 43.90 -60.30
CA THR A 345 32.99 43.50 -60.35
C THR A 345 32.06 44.65 -59.95
N VAL A 346 32.49 45.54 -59.05
CA VAL A 346 31.71 46.71 -58.61
C VAL A 346 31.54 47.75 -59.73
N GLN A 347 32.54 47.91 -60.61
CA GLN A 347 32.45 48.86 -61.74
C GLN A 347 31.89 48.22 -63.02
N SER A 348 32.08 46.92 -63.16
CA SER A 348 31.61 46.12 -64.29
C SER A 348 31.95 46.77 -65.65
N THR A 349 30.93 47.03 -66.49
CA THR A 349 31.11 47.62 -67.82
C THR A 349 31.28 49.14 -67.80
N ALA A 350 31.03 49.83 -66.68
CA ALA A 350 31.15 51.29 -66.60
C ALA A 350 32.61 51.76 -66.69
N HIS A 351 33.53 50.99 -66.11
CA HIS A 351 34.97 51.25 -66.17
C HIS A 351 35.75 49.95 -66.44
N PRO A 352 35.82 49.47 -67.69
CA PRO A 352 36.50 48.21 -68.01
C PRO A 352 38.02 48.31 -67.81
N PHE A 353 38.56 47.45 -66.95
CA PHE A 353 39.98 47.44 -66.60
C PHE A 353 40.80 46.65 -67.63
N ARG A 354 41.93 47.21 -68.08
CA ARG A 354 42.83 46.55 -69.03
C ARG A 354 44.28 46.82 -68.72
N ILE A 355 45.13 45.81 -68.84
CA ILE A 355 46.60 45.95 -68.84
C ILE A 355 47.08 46.11 -70.29
N GLN A 356 48.04 47.00 -70.52
CA GLN A 356 48.55 47.36 -71.85
C GLN A 356 50.03 47.74 -71.81
N SER A 357 50.73 47.57 -72.93
CA SER A 357 52.19 47.81 -73.03
C SER A 357 52.57 49.25 -73.35
N THR A 358 51.61 50.10 -73.72
CA THR A 358 51.80 51.54 -73.97
C THR A 358 50.69 52.34 -73.30
N GLN A 359 50.93 53.61 -72.96
CA GLN A 359 49.94 54.48 -72.28
C GLN A 359 48.82 54.97 -73.21
N GLY A 360 47.69 55.36 -72.60
CA GLY A 360 46.57 56.02 -73.26
C GLY A 360 45.50 55.06 -73.79
N LEU A 361 44.35 55.60 -74.19
CA LEU A 361 43.18 54.81 -74.64
C LEU A 361 43.47 53.87 -75.82
N THR A 362 44.41 54.25 -76.70
CA THR A 362 44.85 53.49 -77.87
C THR A 362 46.08 52.60 -77.58
N GLY A 363 46.41 52.40 -76.31
CA GLY A 363 47.51 51.53 -75.88
C GLY A 363 47.32 50.09 -76.34
N THR A 364 48.43 49.38 -76.60
CA THR A 364 48.38 47.99 -77.09
C THR A 364 48.03 47.04 -75.94
N PRO A 365 46.90 46.30 -76.01
CA PRO A 365 46.51 45.37 -74.94
C PRO A 365 47.60 44.32 -74.67
N TYR A 366 47.86 44.07 -73.39
CA TYR A 366 48.73 42.99 -72.94
C TYR A 366 47.84 41.94 -72.29
N THR A 367 47.74 40.75 -72.89
CA THR A 367 46.84 39.67 -72.43
C THR A 367 47.59 38.43 -71.96
N THR A 368 48.92 38.37 -72.13
CA THR A 368 49.72 37.21 -71.76
C THR A 368 49.68 36.97 -70.25
N GLY A 369 49.30 35.74 -69.86
CA GLY A 369 49.17 35.34 -68.46
C GLY A 369 47.86 35.76 -67.80
N GLN A 370 46.90 36.31 -68.55
CA GLN A 370 45.60 36.72 -68.01
C GLN A 370 44.53 35.65 -68.19
N THR A 371 43.64 35.58 -67.19
CA THR A 371 42.36 34.85 -67.25
C THR A 371 41.27 35.68 -66.57
N GLY A 372 40.00 35.33 -66.76
CA GLY A 372 38.88 36.13 -66.24
C GLY A 372 38.56 37.31 -67.13
N SER A 373 38.09 38.42 -66.55
CA SER A 373 37.62 39.59 -67.30
C SER A 373 37.92 40.90 -66.60
N GLY A 374 38.29 41.92 -67.37
CA GLY A 374 38.44 43.29 -66.90
C GLY A 374 37.15 43.99 -66.47
N THR A 375 35.97 43.41 -66.77
CA THR A 375 34.65 43.87 -66.28
C THR A 375 34.13 43.00 -65.13
N GLY A 376 34.96 42.09 -64.62
CA GLY A 376 34.71 41.25 -63.46
C GLY A 376 36.02 41.13 -62.69
N VAL A 377 36.40 39.91 -62.31
CA VAL A 377 37.75 39.67 -61.77
C VAL A 377 38.71 39.32 -62.89
N LEU A 378 39.75 40.13 -63.09
CA LEU A 378 40.87 39.82 -63.97
C LEU A 378 41.99 39.20 -63.14
N TYR A 379 42.33 37.95 -63.43
CA TYR A 379 43.48 37.30 -62.84
C TYR A 379 44.66 37.45 -63.80
N TRP A 380 45.82 37.78 -63.25
CA TRP A 380 47.05 37.88 -64.02
C TRP A 380 48.19 37.19 -63.31
N THR A 381 48.61 36.05 -63.85
CA THR A 381 49.86 35.41 -63.47
C THR A 381 50.97 36.04 -64.29
N VAL A 382 51.83 36.82 -63.64
CA VAL A 382 52.86 37.63 -64.30
C VAL A 382 53.90 36.70 -64.94
N PRO A 383 54.02 36.67 -66.28
CA PRO A 383 54.99 35.80 -66.94
C PRO A 383 56.43 36.19 -66.60
N MET A 384 57.35 35.22 -66.56
CA MET A 384 58.79 35.51 -66.38
C MET A 384 59.36 36.40 -67.49
N ALA A 385 58.75 36.39 -68.67
CA ALA A 385 59.13 37.25 -69.80
C ALA A 385 58.37 38.59 -69.86
N ALA A 386 57.60 38.95 -68.82
CA ALA A 386 56.85 40.20 -68.80
C ALA A 386 57.79 41.44 -68.89
N PRO A 387 57.44 42.47 -69.67
CA PRO A 387 58.18 43.74 -69.71
C PRO A 387 58.30 44.36 -68.30
N GLY A 388 59.40 45.06 -68.02
CA GLY A 388 59.62 45.72 -66.73
C GLY A 388 58.62 46.82 -66.39
N THR A 389 57.95 47.36 -67.41
CA THR A 389 56.91 48.39 -67.27
C THR A 389 55.74 48.05 -68.17
N LEU A 390 54.56 48.02 -67.57
CA LEU A 390 53.26 47.96 -68.22
C LEU A 390 52.39 49.08 -67.67
N TYR A 391 51.19 49.24 -68.22
CA TYR A 391 50.22 50.22 -67.76
C TYR A 391 48.86 49.55 -67.58
N TYR A 392 48.06 50.03 -66.64
CA TYR A 392 46.63 49.74 -66.66
C TYR A 392 45.86 50.96 -67.14
N GLN A 393 44.71 50.72 -67.77
CA GLN A 393 43.89 51.74 -68.41
C GLN A 393 42.42 51.33 -68.38
N CYS A 394 41.54 52.28 -68.05
CA CYS A 394 40.12 52.15 -68.34
C CYS A 394 39.92 52.28 -69.84
N THR A 395 39.26 51.32 -70.48
CA THR A 395 39.13 51.35 -71.95
C THR A 395 38.22 52.46 -72.46
N LEU A 396 37.47 53.13 -71.58
CA LEU A 396 36.52 54.20 -71.91
C LEU A 396 37.02 55.59 -71.51
N HIS A 397 37.75 55.71 -70.41
CA HIS A 397 38.14 56.99 -69.82
C HIS A 397 39.66 57.13 -69.80
N ALA A 398 40.17 58.16 -70.48
CA ALA A 398 41.61 58.39 -70.63
C ALA A 398 42.30 58.66 -69.30
N ALA A 399 41.64 59.40 -68.38
CA ALA A 399 42.22 59.81 -67.11
C ALA A 399 42.51 58.62 -66.17
N MET A 400 41.73 57.54 -66.26
CA MET A 400 41.84 56.38 -65.38
C MET A 400 42.93 55.42 -65.86
N GLN A 401 44.18 55.74 -65.52
CA GLN A 401 45.35 54.99 -65.93
C GLN A 401 46.46 55.06 -64.89
N GLY A 402 47.35 54.07 -64.91
CA GLY A 402 48.53 54.11 -64.07
C GLY A 402 49.61 53.15 -64.54
N THR A 403 50.73 53.19 -63.83
CA THR A 403 51.92 52.41 -64.16
C THR A 403 51.95 51.13 -63.34
N ILE A 404 52.30 50.02 -64.00
CA ILE A 404 52.59 48.75 -63.37
C ILE A 404 54.10 48.48 -63.54
N ASN A 405 54.82 48.50 -62.42
CA ASN A 405 56.22 48.12 -62.36
C ASN A 405 56.33 46.61 -62.12
N VAL A 406 56.88 45.90 -63.11
CA VAL A 406 57.09 44.45 -63.02
C VAL A 406 58.50 44.18 -62.52
N VAL A 407 58.58 43.73 -61.28
CA VAL A 407 59.82 43.46 -60.54
C VAL A 407 60.05 41.95 -60.39
N GLY A 408 61.28 41.60 -59.94
CA GLY A 408 61.70 40.20 -59.72
C GLY A 408 62.18 39.48 -60.96
#